data_AF-A0A740RQQ2-F1
#
_entry.id   AF-A0A740RQQ2-F1
#
_cell.length_a   1.000
_cell.length_b   1.000
_cell.length_c   1.000
_cell.angle_alpha   90.00
_cell.angle_beta   90.00
_cell.angle_gamma   90.00
#
_symmetry.space_group_name_H-M   'P 1'
#
loop_
_entity.id
_entity.type
_entity.pdbx_description
1 polymer ?
#
loop_
_entity_poly.entity_id
_entity_poly.type
_entity_poly.pdbx_seq_one_letter_code
_entity_poly.pdbx_strand_id
1 'polypeptide(L)' 'MSEPVSSATVLAGGLMGASVFGLATGTDYGVVFGAFAGAVFYVATAINIGRIRLVAYFITSFIVGVLGAG' A
#
# COMPACT_ATOMS: atom_id res chain seq x y z
N MET A 1 -12.29 -26.49 -4.20
CA MET A 1 -12.05 -25.35 -5.11
C MET A 1 -11.61 -24.20 -4.23
N SER A 2 -10.37 -23.71 -4.36
CA SER A 2 -9.92 -22.55 -3.60
C SER A 2 -10.54 -21.31 -4.23
N GLU A 3 -11.42 -20.63 -3.51
CA GLU A 3 -11.97 -19.37 -3.97
C GLU A 3 -10.83 -18.40 -4.25
N PRO A 4 -10.86 -17.65 -5.37
CA PRO A 4 -9.86 -16.62 -5.63
C PRO A 4 -9.88 -15.66 -4.42
N VAL A 5 -8.73 -15.49 -3.77
CA VAL A 5 -8.59 -14.44 -2.76
C VAL A 5 -8.97 -13.13 -3.44
N SER A 6 -10.11 -12.58 -3.06
CA SER A 6 -10.66 -11.37 -3.69
C SER A 6 -9.63 -10.25 -3.56
N SER A 7 -9.48 -9.46 -4.61
CA SER A 7 -8.67 -8.23 -4.61
C SER A 7 -9.07 -7.30 -3.46
N ALA A 8 -10.36 -7.31 -3.06
CA ALA A 8 -10.84 -6.60 -1.89
C ALA A 8 -10.21 -7.11 -0.58
N THR A 9 -10.02 -8.43 -0.43
CA THR A 9 -9.38 -9.04 0.75
C THR A 9 -7.90 -8.66 0.83
N VAL A 10 -7.20 -8.61 -0.30
CA VAL A 10 -5.79 -8.18 -0.36
C VAL A 10 -5.66 -6.70 -0.01
N LEU A 11 -6.56 -5.85 -0.52
CA LEU A 11 -6.60 -4.43 -0.19
C LEU A 11 -6.93 -4.20 1.29
N ALA A 12 -7.91 -4.92 1.84
CA ALA A 12 -8.28 -4.83 3.25
C ALA A 12 -7.12 -5.25 4.17
N GLY A 13 -6.41 -6.33 3.84
CA GLY A 13 -5.20 -6.75 4.55
C GLY A 13 -4.06 -5.73 4.45
N GLY A 14 -3.84 -5.16 3.26
CA GLY A 14 -2.85 -4.11 3.04
C GLY A 14 -3.16 -2.83 3.81
N LEU A 15 -4.44 -2.42 3.86
CA LEU A 15 -4.89 -1.24 4.59
C LEU A 15 -4.80 -1.44 6.10
N MET A 16 -5.12 -2.63 6.60
CA MET A 16 -4.88 -3.03 7.99
C MET A 16 -3.39 -2.92 8.33
N GLY A 17 -2.50 -3.46 7.49
CA GLY A 17 -1.05 -3.36 7.70
C GLY A 17 -0.54 -1.91 7.67
N ALA A 18 -1.02 -1.11 6.72
CA ALA A 18 -0.70 0.31 6.62
C ALA A 18 -1.18 1.09 7.86
N SER A 19 -2.39 0.79 8.35
CA SER A 19 -2.94 1.41 9.56
C SER A 19 -2.12 1.05 10.80
N VAL A 20 -1.67 -0.19 10.93
CA VAL A 20 -0.76 -0.62 12.01
C VAL A 20 0.58 0.10 11.91
N PHE A 21 1.12 0.28 10.70
CA PHE A 21 2.33 1.08 10.48
C PHE A 21 2.13 2.53 10.91
N GLY A 22 1.04 3.16 10.48
CA GLY A 22 0.66 4.53 10.86
C GLY A 22 0.48 4.73 12.37
N LEU A 23 -0.16 3.77 13.04
CA LEU A 23 -0.29 3.75 14.50
C LEU A 23 1.06 3.60 15.19
N ALA A 24 1.96 2.76 14.66
CA ALA A 24 3.30 2.57 15.22
C ALA A 24 4.21 3.80 15.03
N THR A 25 4.05 4.54 13.93
CA THR A 25 4.82 5.75 13.64
C THR A 25 4.19 7.03 14.21
N GLY A 26 3.00 6.94 14.81
CA GLY A 26 2.26 8.10 15.33
C GLY A 26 1.80 9.07 14.23
N THR A 27 1.70 8.58 12.98
CA THR A 27 1.36 9.40 11.82
C THR A 27 -0.16 9.51 11.68
N ASP A 28 -0.66 10.71 11.37
CA ASP A 28 -2.08 10.94 11.13
C ASP A 28 -2.65 9.97 10.08
N TYR A 29 -3.86 9.46 10.34
CA TYR A 29 -4.53 8.50 9.47
C TYR A 29 -4.66 8.99 8.02
N GLY A 30 -4.92 10.29 7.82
CA GLY A 30 -5.04 10.89 6.49
C GLY A 30 -3.77 10.78 5.66
N VAL A 31 -2.60 10.90 6.29
CA VAL A 31 -1.29 10.73 5.65
C VAL A 31 -1.08 9.29 5.23
N VAL A 32 -1.37 8.36 6.14
CA VAL A 32 -1.18 6.91 5.93
C VAL A 32 -2.12 6.40 4.85
N PHE A 33 -3.38 6.84 4.88
CA PHE A 33 -4.38 6.53 3.87
C PHE A 33 -4.00 7.10 2.50
N GLY A 34 -3.56 8.36 2.43
CA GLY A 34 -3.11 9.00 1.19
C GLY A 34 -1.90 8.32 0.57
N ALA A 35 -0.88 8.01 1.38
CA ALA A 35 0.31 7.29 0.95
C ALA A 35 -0.02 5.88 0.44
N PHE A 36 -0.93 5.18 1.11
CA PHE A 36 -1.41 3.87 0.68
C PHE A 36 -2.16 3.96 -0.66
N ALA A 37 -3.11 4.89 -0.77
CA ALA A 37 -3.88 5.09 -1.99
C ALA A 37 -2.99 5.41 -3.20
N GLY A 38 -1.98 6.27 -3.02
CA GLY A 38 -0.99 6.60 -4.05
C GLY A 38 -0.14 5.39 -4.46
N ALA A 39 0.33 4.60 -3.49
CA ALA A 39 1.12 3.39 -3.75
C ALA A 39 0.30 2.32 -4.49
N VAL A 40 -0.97 2.12 -4.12
CA VAL A 40 -1.89 1.19 -4.82
C VAL A 40 -2.18 1.67 -6.24
N PHE A 41 -2.39 2.98 -6.44
CA PHE A 41 -2.61 3.54 -7.78
C PHE A 41 -1.42 3.32 -8.71
N TYR A 42 -0.19 3.54 -8.21
CA TYR A 42 1.04 3.25 -8.96
C TYR A 42 1.10 1.78 -9.36
N VAL A 43 0.86 0.88 -8.41
CA VAL A 43 0.89 -0.57 -8.64
C VAL A 43 -0.17 -1.02 -9.64
N ALA A 44 -1.38 -0.45 -9.57
CA ALA A 44 -2.49 -0.79 -10.45
C ALA A 44 -2.28 -0.27 -11.89
N THR A 45 -1.55 0.82 -12.06
CA THR A 45 -1.26 1.42 -13.37
C THR A 45 0.05 0.93 -13.99
N ALA A 46 0.91 0.27 -13.21
CA ALA A 46 2.17 -0.29 -13.68
C ALA A 46 1.97 -1.46 -14.67
N ILE A 47 2.29 -1.22 -15.93
CA ILE A 47 2.28 -2.22 -17.01
C ILE A 47 3.70 -2.77 -17.24
N ASN A 48 3.82 -4.08 -17.48
CA ASN A 48 5.09 -4.78 -17.77
C ASN A 48 6.14 -4.84 -16.64
N ILE A 49 5.72 -4.81 -15.38
CA ILE A 49 6.63 -4.99 -14.22
C ILE A 49 6.40 -6.37 -13.57
N GLY A 50 7.47 -7.11 -13.31
CA GLY A 50 7.39 -8.39 -12.60
C GLY A 50 6.87 -8.21 -11.17
N ARG A 51 6.06 -9.16 -10.68
CA ARG A 51 5.37 -9.09 -9.37
C ARG A 51 6.26 -8.67 -8.19
N ILE A 52 7.50 -9.15 -8.13
CA ILE A 52 8.45 -8.83 -7.05
C ILE A 52 8.86 -7.34 -7.08
N ARG A 53 9.12 -6.79 -8.28
CA ARG A 53 9.42 -5.37 -8.44
C ARG A 53 8.20 -4.52 -8.12
N LEU A 54 7.02 -5.00 -8.48
CA LEU A 54 5.75 -4.33 -8.19
C LEU A 54 5.53 -4.16 -6.67
N VAL A 55 5.82 -5.21 -5.90
CA VAL A 55 5.79 -5.15 -4.42
C VAL A 55 6.87 -4.22 -3.88
N ALA A 56 8.09 -4.24 -4.43
CA ALA A 56 9.14 -3.32 -4.00
C ALA A 56 8.77 -1.84 -4.25
N TYR A 57 8.16 -1.55 -5.40
CA TYR A 57 7.66 -0.21 -5.70
C TYR A 57 6.49 0.20 -4.81
N PHE A 58 5.59 -0.72 -4.48
CA PHE A 58 4.53 -0.47 -3.51
C PHE A 58 5.10 -0.02 -2.16
N ILE A 59 6.03 -0.81 -1.60
CA ILE A 59 6.65 -0.53 -0.30
C ILE A 59 7.40 0.81 -0.34
N THR A 60 8.15 1.05 -1.41
CA THR A 60 8.94 2.28 -1.55
C THR A 60 8.04 3.51 -1.67
N SER A 61 7.04 3.49 -2.55
CA SER A 61 6.07 4.59 -2.69
C SER A 61 5.27 4.82 -1.42
N PHE A 62 4.91 3.76 -0.69
CA PHE A 62 4.20 3.89 0.57
C PHE A 62 5.07 4.58 1.64
N ILE A 63 6.31 4.13 1.85
CA ILE A 63 7.23 4.73 2.82
C ILE A 63 7.55 6.18 2.45
N VAL A 64 7.88 6.44 1.19
CA VAL A 64 8.17 7.81 0.71
C VAL A 64 6.94 8.71 0.83
N GLY A 65 5.74 8.19 0.56
CA GLY A 65 4.49 8.93 0.72
C GLY A 65 4.21 9.31 2.17
N VAL A 66 4.50 8.41 3.12
CA VAL A 66 4.37 8.71 4.56
C VAL A 66 5.43 9.71 5.01
N LEU A 67 6.69 9.52 4.61
CA LEU A 67 7.79 10.40 4.98
C LEU A 67 7.67 11.80 4.37
N GLY A 68 7.16 11.92 3.13
CA GLY A 68 7.03 13.21 2.44
C GLY A 68 5.85 14.06 2.92
N ALA A 69 4.98 13.50 3.74
CA ALA A 69 3.85 14.21 4.34
C ALA A 69 4.11 14.66 5.79
N GLY A 70 5.19 14.18 6.42
CA GLY A 70 5.71 14.67 7.70
C GLY A 70 6.79 15.73 7.50
#